data_AF-A0A9X3C380-F1
#
_entry.id   AF-A0A9X3C380-F1
#
_cell.length_a   1.000
_cell.length_b   1.000
_cell.length_c   1.000
_cell.angle_alpha   90.00
_cell.angle_beta   90.00
_cell.angle_gamma   90.00
#
_symmetry.space_group_name_H-M   'P 1'
#
loop_
_entity.id
_entity.type
_entity.pdbx_description
1 polymer ?
#
loop_
_entity_poly.entity_id
_entity_poly.type
_entity_poly.pdbx_seq_one_letter_code
_entity_poly.pdbx_strand_id
1 'polypeptide(L)'
;MSQRSATHDTADTTLSADLLSVVARLNRLATRRVKLQLPFAQARLLSTIEDQGAARISDLAAFDHCSQPTMTTQVRRLEEAALVSRVTDPADARAVLISITAKGRQVLARVRADRAAAVDPYLERLTPAERETLGDAVDVMRTILANAQQSD
;
A
#
# COMPACT_ATOMS: atom_id res chain seq x y z
N MET A 1 10.75 -42.37 9.71
CA MET A 1 9.85 -41.29 9.27
C MET A 1 10.26 -39.99 9.94
N SER A 2 11.02 -39.13 9.26
CA SER A 2 11.15 -37.67 9.50
C SER A 2 12.28 -37.11 8.62
N GLN A 3 11.98 -36.81 7.35
CA GLN A 3 12.91 -36.14 6.43
C GLN A 3 12.17 -35.16 5.48
N ARG A 4 10.98 -34.67 5.88
CA ARG A 4 10.08 -33.92 4.99
C ARG A 4 10.00 -32.40 5.27
N SER A 5 10.71 -31.88 6.28
CA SER A 5 10.58 -30.47 6.72
C SER A 5 11.62 -29.49 6.14
N ALA A 6 12.80 -29.94 5.71
CA ALA A 6 13.86 -29.01 5.28
C ALA A 6 13.69 -28.46 3.86
N THR A 7 12.98 -29.18 2.98
CA THR A 7 12.85 -28.81 1.55
C THR A 7 11.76 -27.78 1.29
N HIS A 8 10.70 -27.73 2.12
CA HIS A 8 9.64 -26.71 2.01
C HIS A 8 10.14 -25.34 2.47
N ASP A 9 10.92 -25.29 3.55
CA ASP A 9 11.41 -24.04 4.17
C ASP A 9 12.34 -23.24 3.24
N THR A 10 13.18 -23.94 2.45
CA THR A 10 14.08 -23.27 1.50
C THR A 10 13.33 -22.77 0.26
N ALA A 11 12.38 -23.57 -0.25
CA ALA A 11 11.57 -23.21 -1.42
C ALA A 11 10.64 -22.02 -1.14
N ASP A 12 9.98 -22.01 0.02
CA ASP A 12 9.12 -20.90 0.46
C ASP A 12 9.92 -19.62 0.71
N THR A 13 11.15 -19.73 1.23
CA THR A 13 12.07 -18.60 1.39
C THR A 13 12.46 -18.01 0.03
N THR A 14 12.74 -18.84 -0.98
CA THR A 14 13.06 -18.36 -2.33
C THR A 14 11.86 -17.70 -3.01
N LEU A 15 10.67 -18.29 -2.90
CA LEU A 15 9.45 -17.72 -3.48
C LEU A 15 9.11 -16.36 -2.86
N SER A 16 9.22 -16.24 -1.53
CA SER A 16 8.98 -14.99 -0.81
C SER A 16 9.97 -13.90 -1.24
N ALA A 17 11.26 -14.24 -1.35
CA ALA A 17 12.29 -13.30 -1.78
C ALA A 17 12.09 -12.84 -3.24
N ASP A 18 11.77 -13.78 -4.14
CA ASP A 18 11.52 -13.49 -5.56
C ASP A 18 10.26 -12.63 -5.73
N LEU A 19 9.18 -12.97 -5.04
CA LEU A 19 7.95 -12.19 -5.03
C LEU A 19 8.22 -10.74 -4.61
N LEU A 20 8.87 -10.54 -3.45
CA LEU A 20 9.17 -9.20 -2.94
C LEU A 20 10.10 -8.42 -3.90
N SER A 21 11.09 -9.10 -4.48
CA SER A 21 12.00 -8.51 -5.47
C SER A 21 11.26 -8.04 -6.73
N VAL A 22 10.40 -8.88 -7.29
CA VAL A 22 9.60 -8.57 -8.49
C VAL A 22 8.62 -7.44 -8.20
N VAL A 23 7.87 -7.52 -7.09
CA VAL A 23 6.92 -6.48 -6.66
C VAL A 23 7.62 -5.14 -6.45
N ALA A 24 8.80 -5.12 -5.82
CA ALA A 24 9.57 -3.90 -5.64
C ALA A 24 10.02 -3.28 -6.97
N ARG A 25 10.45 -4.12 -7.94
CA ARG A 25 10.84 -3.67 -9.28
C ARG A 25 9.66 -3.13 -10.09
N LEU A 26 8.50 -3.78 -10.02
CA LEU A 26 7.25 -3.30 -10.65
C LEU A 26 6.78 -1.98 -10.03
N ASN A 27 6.78 -1.86 -8.70
CA ASN A 27 6.45 -0.60 -8.01
C ASN A 27 7.38 0.54 -8.42
N ARG A 28 8.67 0.26 -8.60
CA ARG A 28 9.67 1.22 -9.08
C ARG A 28 9.39 1.64 -10.52
N LEU A 29 9.06 0.69 -11.40
CA LEU A 29 8.66 0.97 -12.79
C LEU A 29 7.44 1.91 -12.83
N ALA A 30 6.41 1.58 -12.05
CA ALA A 30 5.16 2.35 -11.95
C ALA A 30 5.34 3.79 -11.43
N THR A 31 6.49 4.10 -10.81
CA THR A 31 6.74 5.41 -10.18
C THR A 31 7.82 6.22 -10.89
N ARG A 32 8.77 5.58 -11.60
CA ARG A 32 9.99 6.23 -12.14
C ARG A 32 9.74 7.37 -13.13
N ARG A 33 8.64 7.33 -13.88
CA ARG A 33 8.37 8.27 -14.99
C ARG A 33 7.09 9.08 -14.82
N VAL A 34 6.40 8.91 -13.69
CA VAL A 34 5.10 9.52 -13.46
C VAL A 34 5.26 10.82 -12.68
N LYS A 35 4.77 11.92 -13.26
CA LYS A 35 4.58 13.17 -12.50
C LYS A 35 3.33 13.02 -11.65
N LEU A 36 3.50 12.46 -10.46
CA LEU A 36 2.40 12.31 -9.51
C LEU A 36 1.95 13.70 -9.02
N GLN A 37 0.64 13.86 -8.87
CA GLN A 37 0.05 15.07 -8.24
C GLN A 37 0.42 15.21 -6.75
N LEU A 38 0.96 14.15 -6.16
CA LEU A 38 1.35 14.05 -4.76
C LEU A 38 2.67 13.27 -4.67
N PRO A 39 3.65 13.67 -3.83
CA PRO A 39 4.85 12.88 -3.61
C PRO A 39 4.51 11.44 -3.20
N PHE A 40 5.27 10.45 -3.71
CA PHE A 40 4.95 9.03 -3.50
C PHE A 40 4.80 8.65 -2.03
N ALA A 41 5.66 9.18 -1.15
CA ALA A 41 5.57 8.93 0.30
C ALA A 41 4.24 9.43 0.90
N GLN A 42 3.72 10.57 0.42
CA GLN A 42 2.42 11.09 0.85
C GLN A 42 1.26 10.30 0.25
N ALA A 43 1.37 9.86 -1.00
CA ALA A 43 0.38 8.97 -1.61
C ALA A 43 0.30 7.62 -0.89
N ARG A 44 1.45 7.07 -0.48
CA ARG A 44 1.52 5.86 0.34
C ARG A 44 0.81 6.04 1.68
N LEU A 45 1.13 7.10 2.41
CA LEU A 45 0.44 7.40 3.68
C LEU A 45 -1.07 7.60 3.49
N LEU A 46 -1.48 8.31 2.43
CA LEU A 46 -2.89 8.51 2.13
C LEU A 46 -3.61 7.19 1.82
N SER A 47 -2.94 6.25 1.13
CA SER A 47 -3.46 4.88 0.94
C SER A 47 -3.59 4.14 2.26
N THR A 48 -2.58 4.21 3.12
CA THR A 48 -2.65 3.60 4.46
C THR A 48 -3.83 4.13 5.28
N ILE A 49 -4.08 5.44 5.25
CA ILE A 49 -5.23 6.04 5.95
C ILE A 49 -6.57 5.59 5.31
N GLU A 50 -6.62 5.38 4.00
CA GLU A 50 -7.80 4.80 3.36
C GLU A 50 -8.06 3.36 3.80
N ASP A 51 -7.01 2.54 3.84
CA ASP A 51 -7.09 1.12 4.17
C ASP A 51 -7.43 0.88 5.65
N GLN A 52 -6.85 1.68 6.55
CA GLN A 52 -7.09 1.59 8.00
C GLN A 52 -8.39 2.27 8.46
N GLY A 53 -8.98 3.13 7.61
CA GLY A 53 -10.08 3.99 8.02
C GLY A 53 -9.63 5.07 9.02
N ALA A 54 -10.50 5.41 9.97
CA ALA A 54 -10.19 6.43 10.96
C ALA A 54 -9.14 5.91 11.97
N ALA A 55 -7.93 6.49 11.96
CA ALA A 55 -6.80 6.01 12.76
C ALA A 55 -6.11 7.15 13.53
N ARG A 56 -5.53 6.83 14.69
CA ARG A 56 -4.75 7.81 15.47
C ARG A 56 -3.35 7.97 14.87
N ILE A 57 -2.70 9.10 15.14
CA ILE A 57 -1.33 9.36 14.69
C ILE A 57 -0.35 8.29 15.22
N SER A 58 -0.54 7.81 16.46
CA SER A 58 0.27 6.73 17.04
C SER A 58 0.22 5.46 16.20
N ASP A 59 -0.97 5.11 15.74
CA ASP A 59 -1.24 3.85 15.05
C ASP A 59 -0.66 3.93 13.63
N LEU A 60 -0.85 5.06 12.96
CA LEU A 60 -0.22 5.35 11.68
C LEU A 60 1.32 5.36 11.78
N ALA A 61 1.88 5.90 12.87
CA ALA A 61 3.33 5.90 13.09
C ALA A 61 3.88 4.49 13.29
N ALA A 62 3.18 3.65 14.08
CA ALA A 62 3.53 2.26 14.30
C ALA A 62 3.47 1.45 12.98
N PHE A 63 2.39 1.63 12.21
CA PHE A 63 2.19 0.97 10.92
C PHE A 63 3.25 1.37 9.89
N ASP A 64 3.60 2.66 9.80
CA ASP A 64 4.61 3.14 8.85
C ASP A 64 6.05 2.97 9.36
N HIS A 65 6.23 2.35 10.53
CA HIS A 65 7.51 2.17 11.23
C HIS A 65 8.33 3.46 11.33
N CYS A 66 7.67 4.56 11.70
CA CYS A 66 8.30 5.87 11.86
C CYS A 66 8.00 6.50 13.22
N SER A 67 8.69 7.60 13.54
CA SER A 67 8.44 8.32 14.79
C SER A 67 7.12 9.09 14.73
N GLN A 68 6.46 9.26 15.88
CA GLN A 68 5.23 10.07 15.98
C GLN A 68 5.40 11.53 15.51
N PRO A 69 6.52 12.23 15.78
CA PRO A 69 6.78 13.55 15.20
C PRO A 69 6.89 13.55 13.67
N THR A 70 7.52 12.52 13.09
CA THR A 70 7.57 12.32 11.64
C THR A 70 6.16 12.15 11.08
N MET A 71 5.36 11.27 11.67
CA MET A 71 3.99 11.03 11.23
C MET A 71 3.11 12.28 11.33
N THR A 72 3.20 13.01 12.45
CA THR A 72 2.49 14.28 12.65
C THR A 72 2.79 15.27 11.52
N THR A 73 4.05 15.35 11.10
CA THR A 73 4.48 16.24 10.00
C THR A 73 3.91 15.80 8.66
N GLN A 74 3.89 14.50 8.37
CA GLN A 74 3.33 13.97 7.12
C GLN A 74 1.81 14.18 7.04
N VAL A 75 1.10 13.86 8.13
CA VAL A 75 -0.35 14.08 8.23
C VAL A 75 -0.71 15.55 8.09
N ARG A 76 0.06 16.45 8.71
CA ARG A 76 -0.16 17.90 8.59
C ARG A 76 -0.10 18.38 7.14
N ARG A 77 0.83 17.87 6.33
CA ARG A 77 0.91 18.22 4.90
C ARG A 77 -0.29 17.70 4.10
N LEU A 78 -0.78 16.51 4.42
CA LEU A 78 -2.00 15.97 3.80
C LEU A 78 -3.24 16.79 4.20
N GLU A 79 -3.29 17.26 5.44
CA GLU A 79 -4.35 18.11 5.99
C GLU A 79 -4.33 19.50 5.35
N GLU A 80 -3.16 20.14 5.24
CA GLU A 80 -2.96 21.41 4.51
C GLU A 80 -3.41 21.31 3.04
N ALA A 81 -3.25 20.14 2.42
CA ALA A 81 -3.75 19.84 1.08
C ALA A 81 -5.24 19.45 1.03
N ALA A 82 -5.94 19.43 2.17
CA ALA A 82 -7.34 18.99 2.35
C ALA A 82 -7.61 17.53 1.92
N LEU A 83 -6.59 16.67 1.97
CA LEU A 83 -6.69 15.25 1.59
C LEU A 83 -7.10 14.37 2.77
N VAL A 84 -6.86 14.83 3.99
CA VAL A 84 -7.31 14.19 5.23
C VAL A 84 -7.98 15.22 6.13
N SER A 85 -8.81 14.73 7.04
CA SER A 85 -9.45 15.51 8.11
C SER A 85 -9.05 14.98 9.47
N ARG A 86 -9.04 15.88 10.46
CA ARG A 86 -8.86 15.55 11.87
C ARG A 86 -10.17 15.73 12.63
N VAL A 87 -10.56 14.72 13.40
CA VAL A 87 -11.73 14.78 14.28
C VAL A 87 -11.29 14.31 15.67
N THR A 88 -11.75 14.99 16.73
CA THR A 88 -11.56 14.51 18.10
C THR A 88 -12.14 13.11 18.24
N ASP A 89 -11.40 12.20 18.85
CA ASP A 89 -11.89 10.85 19.09
C ASP A 89 -13.07 10.88 20.07
N PRO A 90 -14.27 10.40 19.70
CA PRO A 90 -15.42 10.38 20.60
C PRO A 90 -15.20 9.56 21.88
N ALA A 91 -14.28 8.59 21.85
CA ALA A 91 -13.95 7.74 22.99
C ALA A 91 -12.85 8.34 23.88
N ASP A 92 -12.06 9.28 23.37
CA ASP A 92 -10.98 9.95 24.10
C ASP A 92 -10.78 11.37 23.57
N ALA A 93 -11.27 12.37 24.31
CA ALA A 93 -11.16 13.77 23.93
C ALA A 93 -9.72 14.29 23.80
N ARG A 94 -8.72 13.53 24.28
CA ARG A 94 -7.28 13.85 24.13
C ARG A 94 -6.68 13.28 22.84
N ALA A 95 -7.36 12.35 22.19
CA ALA A 95 -6.94 11.74 20.95
C ALA A 95 -7.61 12.39 19.73
N VAL A 96 -6.94 12.28 18.58
CA VAL A 96 -7.47 12.72 17.29
C VAL A 96 -7.43 11.56 16.30
N LEU A 97 -8.52 11.42 15.57
CA LEU A 97 -8.67 10.48 14.47
C LEU A 97 -8.40 11.20 13.16
N ILE A 98 -7.55 10.59 12.34
CA ILE A 98 -7.24 11.02 10.98
C ILE A 98 -8.09 10.18 10.03
N SER A 99 -8.76 10.83 9.08
CA SER A 99 -9.55 10.13 8.06
C SER A 99 -9.36 10.75 6.69
N ILE A 100 -9.39 9.93 5.65
CA ILE A 100 -9.30 10.40 4.26
C ILE A 100 -10.58 11.15 3.85
N THR A 101 -10.41 12.33 3.25
CA THR A 101 -11.54 13.12 2.72
C THR A 101 -11.99 12.61 1.35
N ALA A 102 -13.14 13.09 0.86
CA ALA A 102 -13.57 12.81 -0.52
C ALA A 102 -12.53 13.30 -1.56
N LYS A 103 -11.93 14.48 -1.34
CA LYS A 103 -10.84 15.00 -2.16
C LYS A 103 -9.61 14.09 -2.10
N GLY A 104 -9.25 13.61 -0.90
CA GLY A 104 -8.18 12.64 -0.70
C GLY A 104 -8.36 11.38 -1.53
N ARG A 105 -9.55 10.79 -1.49
CA ARG A 105 -9.91 9.60 -2.30
C ARG A 105 -9.76 9.85 -3.80
N GLN A 106 -10.23 11.00 -4.29
CA GLN A 106 -10.09 11.37 -5.70
C GLN A 106 -8.63 11.52 -6.14
N VAL A 107 -7.81 12.20 -5.33
CA VAL A 107 -6.37 12.37 -5.61
C VAL A 107 -5.67 11.02 -5.58
N LEU A 108 -5.99 10.16 -4.61
CA LEU A 108 -5.41 8.83 -4.50
C LEU A 108 -5.80 7.94 -5.70
N ALA A 109 -7.06 8.00 -6.15
CA ALA A 109 -7.51 7.31 -7.35
C ALA A 109 -6.75 7.80 -8.59
N ARG A 110 -6.50 9.10 -8.71
CA ARG A 110 -5.70 9.66 -9.81
C ARG A 110 -4.26 9.16 -9.77
N VAL A 111 -3.63 9.16 -8.60
CA VAL A 111 -2.29 8.58 -8.41
C VAL A 111 -2.25 7.11 -8.81
N ARG A 112 -3.25 6.31 -8.42
CA ARG A 112 -3.35 4.90 -8.82
C ARG A 112 -3.47 4.76 -10.35
N ALA A 113 -4.30 5.57 -10.98
CA ALA A 113 -4.46 5.57 -12.45
C ALA A 113 -3.18 5.99 -13.18
N ASP A 114 -2.49 7.03 -12.73
CA ASP A 114 -1.24 7.49 -13.34
C ASP A 114 -0.13 6.43 -13.21
N ARG A 115 -0.10 5.68 -12.09
CA ARG A 115 0.81 4.54 -11.90
C ARG A 115 0.46 3.35 -12.79
N ALA A 116 -0.82 3.03 -12.94
CA ALA A 116 -1.29 1.97 -13.84
C ALA A 116 -0.91 2.28 -15.29
N ALA A 117 -1.18 3.50 -15.76
CA ALA A 117 -0.84 3.95 -17.11
C ALA A 117 0.67 3.85 -17.44
N ALA A 118 1.54 3.92 -16.44
CA ALA A 118 2.98 3.73 -16.63
C ALA A 118 3.38 2.27 -16.88
N VAL A 119 2.53 1.32 -16.49
CA VAL A 119 2.76 -0.13 -16.62
C VAL A 119 1.98 -0.73 -17.79
N ASP A 120 0.83 -0.14 -18.15
CA ASP A 120 -0.07 -0.63 -19.22
C ASP A 120 0.64 -0.98 -20.55
N PRO A 121 1.56 -0.16 -21.10
CA PRO A 121 2.24 -0.49 -22.36
C PRO A 121 3.07 -1.79 -22.30
N TYR A 122 3.48 -2.21 -21.11
CA TYR A 122 4.20 -3.47 -20.91
C TYR A 122 3.23 -4.64 -20.76
N LEU A 123 2.06 -4.42 -20.16
CA LEU A 123 1.01 -5.43 -20.05
C LEU A 123 0.38 -5.72 -21.42
N GLU A 124 0.23 -4.71 -22.28
CA GLU A 124 -0.23 -4.84 -23.66
C GLU A 124 0.64 -5.77 -24.53
N ARG A 125 1.90 -5.98 -24.14
CA ARG A 125 2.83 -6.87 -24.85
C ARG A 125 2.72 -8.34 -24.43
N LEU A 126 1.93 -8.62 -23.40
CA LEU A 126 1.68 -9.99 -22.95
C LEU A 126 0.71 -10.70 -23.90
N THR A 127 0.97 -11.97 -24.14
CA THR A 127 0.01 -12.88 -24.78
C THR A 127 -1.25 -13.02 -23.91
N PRO A 128 -2.39 -13.46 -24.48
CA PRO A 128 -3.60 -13.72 -23.70
C PRO A 128 -3.36 -14.68 -22.53
N ALA A 129 -2.58 -15.75 -22.72
CA ALA A 129 -2.28 -16.74 -21.68
C ALA A 129 -1.42 -16.16 -20.55
N GLU A 130 -0.42 -15.32 -20.87
CA GLU A 130 0.38 -14.62 -19.85
C GLU A 130 -0.47 -13.63 -19.05
N ARG A 131 -1.42 -12.96 -19.70
CA ARG A 131 -2.34 -12.02 -19.03
C ARG A 131 -3.29 -12.75 -18.07
N GLU A 132 -3.81 -13.90 -18.48
CA GLU A 132 -4.64 -14.77 -17.62
C GLU A 132 -3.82 -15.24 -16.41
N THR A 133 -2.62 -15.77 -16.64
CA THR A 133 -1.70 -16.21 -15.57
C THR A 133 -1.37 -15.09 -14.59
N LEU A 134 -1.14 -13.87 -15.10
CA LEU A 134 -0.89 -12.69 -14.26
C LEU A 134 -2.13 -12.32 -13.44
N GLY A 135 -3.33 -12.46 -14.00
CA GLY A 135 -4.60 -12.27 -13.29
C GLY A 135 -4.72 -13.23 -12.11
N ASP A 136 -4.51 -14.53 -12.35
CA ASP A 136 -4.54 -15.56 -11.31
C ASP A 136 -3.51 -15.30 -10.21
N ALA A 137 -2.29 -14.91 -10.60
CA ALA A 137 -1.24 -14.57 -9.64
C ALA A 137 -1.63 -13.34 -8.77
N VAL A 138 -2.30 -12.35 -9.34
CA VAL A 138 -2.83 -11.20 -8.59
C VAL A 138 -3.90 -11.63 -7.59
N ASP A 139 -4.77 -12.56 -7.95
CA ASP A 139 -5.77 -13.09 -7.02
C ASP A 139 -5.14 -13.86 -5.87
N VAL A 140 -4.12 -14.69 -6.13
CA VAL A 140 -3.33 -15.34 -5.07
C VAL A 140 -2.68 -14.31 -4.14
N MET A 141 -2.09 -13.24 -4.69
CA MET A 141 -1.52 -12.16 -3.88
C MET A 141 -2.58 -11.46 -3.00
N ARG A 142 -3.81 -11.28 -3.50
CA ARG A 142 -4.93 -10.74 -2.70
C ARG A 142 -5.28 -11.66 -1.54
N THR A 143 -5.29 -12.98 -1.76
CA THR A 143 -5.51 -13.96 -0.69
C THR A 143 -4.42 -13.87 0.39
N ILE A 144 -3.14 -13.71 0.00
CA ILE A 144 -2.05 -13.50 0.97
C ILE A 144 -2.31 -12.28 1.85
N LEU A 145 -2.71 -11.15 1.25
CA LEU A 145 -2.99 -9.90 1.99
C LEU A 145 -4.21 -10.04 2.90
N ALA A 146 -5.29 -10.65 2.42
CA ALA A 146 -6.50 -10.88 3.22
C ALA A 146 -6.24 -11.76 4.45
N ASN A 147 -5.34 -12.75 4.33
CA ASN A 147 -4.96 -13.62 5.45
C ASN A 147 -4.11 -12.88 6.49
N ALA A 148 -3.23 -11.97 6.04
CA ALA A 148 -2.43 -11.15 6.95
C ALA A 148 -3.31 -10.22 7.81
N GLN A 149 -4.35 -9.62 7.23
CA GLN A 149 -5.29 -8.73 7.94
C GLN A 149 -6.16 -9.44 9.00
N GLN A 150 -6.26 -10.77 8.96
CA GLN A 150 -7.01 -11.58 9.94
C GLN A 150 -6.13 -12.07 11.09
N SER A 151 -4.81 -11.94 10.97
CA SER A 151 -3.83 -12.50 11.91
C SER A 151 -3.29 -11.46 12.91
N ASP A 152 -3.73 -10.21 12.79
CA ASP A 152 -3.50 -9.10 13.74
C ASP A 152 -4.76 -8.84 14.58
#